data_AF-A0A7W9Q2F1-F1
#
_entry.id   AF-A0A7W9Q2F1-F1
#
_cell.length_a   1.000
_cell.length_b   1.000
_cell.length_c   1.000
_cell.angle_alpha   90.00
_cell.angle_beta   90.00
_cell.angle_gamma   90.00
#
_symmetry.space_group_name_H-M   'P 1'
#
loop_
_entity.id
_entity.type
_entity.pdbx_description
1 polymer ?
#
loop_
_entity_poly.entity_id
_entity_poly.type
_entity_poly.pdbx_seq_one_letter_code
_entity_poly.pdbx_strand_id
1 'polypeptide(L)'
;MSEYAEIAAHVARDVKDGKLIELREEGVFRHVEFKALQGWSRIILVTWPYNLLVAGSHGSFHFERFGPDTEDMFDWLRGIRVEPRSWASKLVNGVDSVREYDQDRLVKQVKEEVAEAVKEGAPRGLRAAVREQILESDWLHSKDMAMQLVAEFEHGMTYRAECECGLFEDFDSYGDAITWKVLSHKEDGDKHKVKTRETGGFRFSDVCEWRVHKLDYHFVYQCYAASWGIAQYDAARKQVAR
;
A
#
# COMPACT_ATOMS: atom_id res chain seq x y z
N MET A 1 -12.73 -13.27 8.30
CA MET A 1 -12.88 -13.61 6.86
C MET A 1 -11.64 -13.09 6.13
N SER A 2 -11.16 -13.76 5.08
CA SER A 2 -10.01 -13.25 4.30
C SER A 2 -10.36 -11.91 3.67
N GLU A 3 -9.45 -10.93 3.70
CA GLU A 3 -9.57 -9.63 2.99
C GLU A 3 -9.89 -9.82 1.51
N TYR A 4 -9.52 -10.97 0.94
CA TYR A 4 -9.63 -11.29 -0.49
C TYR A 4 -10.64 -12.40 -0.79
N ALA A 5 -11.63 -12.62 0.08
CA ALA A 5 -12.59 -13.72 -0.07
C ALA A 5 -13.38 -13.66 -1.40
N GLU A 6 -13.74 -12.46 -1.86
CA GLU A 6 -14.46 -12.26 -3.12
C GLU A 6 -13.59 -12.63 -4.34
N ILE A 7 -12.31 -12.24 -4.32
CA ILE A 7 -11.35 -12.57 -5.38
C ILE A 7 -11.12 -14.09 -5.42
N ALA A 8 -10.96 -14.73 -4.25
CA ALA A 8 -10.82 -16.18 -4.16
C ALA A 8 -12.05 -16.91 -4.73
N ALA A 9 -13.26 -16.42 -4.44
CA ALA A 9 -14.49 -16.96 -5.00
C ALA A 9 -14.60 -16.75 -6.52
N HIS A 10 -14.08 -15.64 -7.04
CA HIS A 10 -14.01 -15.38 -8.46
C HIS A 10 -13.07 -16.35 -9.17
N VAL A 11 -11.83 -16.50 -8.67
CA VAL A 11 -10.85 -17.46 -9.19
C VAL A 11 -11.46 -18.86 -9.24
N ALA A 12 -12.08 -19.32 -8.15
CA ALA A 12 -12.70 -20.64 -8.07
C ALA A 12 -13.79 -20.88 -9.14
N ARG A 13 -14.51 -19.83 -9.57
CA ARG A 13 -15.48 -19.94 -10.67
C ARG A 13 -14.78 -20.05 -12.02
N ASP A 14 -13.77 -19.23 -12.27
CA ASP A 14 -13.08 -19.15 -13.57
C ASP A 14 -12.28 -20.41 -13.90
N VAL A 15 -11.61 -20.98 -12.89
CA VAL A 15 -10.69 -22.10 -13.08
C VAL A 15 -11.39 -23.47 -12.99
N LYS A 16 -12.68 -23.50 -12.63
CA LYS A 16 -13.42 -24.74 -12.30
C LYS A 16 -13.27 -25.86 -13.33
N ASP A 17 -13.29 -25.50 -14.62
CA ASP A 17 -13.22 -26.45 -15.74
C ASP A 17 -11.85 -26.43 -16.44
N GLY A 18 -10.81 -25.92 -15.77
CA GLY A 18 -9.48 -25.80 -16.32
C GLY A 18 -8.82 -27.15 -16.55
N LYS A 19 -8.25 -27.36 -17.75
CA LYS A 19 -7.48 -28.56 -18.08
C LYS A 19 -5.99 -28.30 -17.96
N LEU A 20 -5.29 -29.25 -17.33
CA LEU A 20 -3.83 -29.29 -17.26
C LEU A 20 -3.24 -29.65 -18.64
N ILE A 21 -2.24 -28.89 -19.06
CA ILE A 21 -1.43 -29.11 -20.25
C ILE A 21 0.04 -29.10 -19.77
N GLU A 22 0.72 -30.22 -19.93
CA GLU A 22 2.15 -30.34 -19.59
C GLU A 22 2.98 -30.01 -20.83
N LEU A 23 3.77 -28.94 -20.77
CA LEU A 23 4.66 -28.52 -21.86
C LEU A 23 6.10 -28.99 -21.61
N ARG A 24 6.54 -29.02 -20.34
CA ARG A 24 7.82 -29.59 -19.91
C ARG A 24 7.74 -30.07 -18.46
N GLU A 25 8.33 -31.23 -18.19
CA GLU A 25 8.41 -31.82 -16.86
C GLU A 25 9.74 -32.57 -16.66
N GLU A 26 10.68 -31.94 -15.97
CA GLU A 26 12.02 -32.47 -15.69
C GLU A 26 12.43 -32.16 -14.23
N GLY A 27 11.87 -32.91 -13.29
CA GLY A 27 12.14 -32.70 -11.86
C GLY A 27 11.67 -31.33 -11.41
N VAL A 28 12.58 -30.45 -10.96
CA VAL A 28 12.26 -29.08 -10.53
C VAL A 28 12.02 -28.11 -11.70
N PHE A 29 12.37 -28.51 -12.93
CA PHE A 29 12.12 -27.73 -14.13
C PHE A 29 10.75 -28.08 -14.73
N ARG A 30 9.77 -27.20 -14.56
CA ARG A 30 8.40 -27.44 -15.02
C ARG A 30 7.89 -26.28 -15.85
N HIS A 31 7.10 -26.60 -16.86
CA HIS A 31 6.27 -25.65 -17.59
C HIS A 31 4.91 -26.29 -17.78
N VAL A 32 3.95 -25.87 -16.97
CA VAL A 32 2.58 -26.37 -17.01
C VAL A 32 1.61 -25.22 -17.25
N GLU A 33 0.57 -25.51 -18.00
CA GLU A 33 -0.47 -24.58 -18.33
C GLU A 33 -1.83 -25.14 -17.91
N PHE A 34 -2.68 -24.26 -17.39
CA PHE A 34 -4.08 -24.53 -17.18
C PHE A 34 -4.90 -23.60 -18.06
N LYS A 35 -5.77 -24.19 -18.87
CA LYS A 35 -6.66 -23.45 -19.75
C LYS A 35 -8.11 -23.76 -19.41
N ALA A 36 -8.87 -22.74 -19.01
CA ALA A 36 -10.31 -22.86 -18.79
C ALA A 36 -11.03 -23.12 -20.12
N LEU A 37 -12.01 -24.02 -20.13
CA LEU A 37 -12.79 -24.36 -21.34
C LEU A 37 -13.85 -23.32 -21.69
N GLN A 38 -14.42 -22.67 -20.68
CA GLN A 38 -15.55 -21.73 -20.81
C GLN A 38 -15.14 -20.27 -20.56
N GLY A 39 -13.85 -20.00 -20.36
CA GLY A 39 -13.32 -18.70 -20.04
C GLY A 39 -12.04 -18.38 -20.81
N TRP A 40 -11.63 -17.11 -20.75
CA TRP A 40 -10.37 -16.63 -21.34
C TRP A 40 -9.21 -16.74 -20.34
N SER A 41 -9.46 -17.34 -19.18
CA SER A 41 -8.49 -17.50 -18.09
C SER A 41 -7.51 -18.63 -18.41
N ARG A 42 -6.25 -18.23 -18.50
CA ARG A 42 -5.07 -19.09 -18.68
C ARG A 42 -4.15 -18.86 -17.50
N ILE A 43 -3.63 -19.94 -16.93
CA ILE A 43 -2.63 -19.92 -15.86
C ILE A 43 -1.42 -20.68 -16.36
N ILE A 44 -0.26 -20.10 -16.24
CA ILE A 44 1.01 -20.70 -16.64
C ILE A 44 1.88 -20.73 -15.39
N LEU A 45 2.37 -21.91 -15.03
CA LEU A 45 3.33 -22.09 -13.96
C LEU A 45 4.64 -22.59 -14.57
N VAL A 46 5.70 -21.80 -14.38
CA VAL A 46 7.07 -22.19 -14.76
C VAL A 46 7.91 -22.24 -13.50
N THR A 47 8.59 -23.36 -13.26
CA THR A 47 9.51 -23.51 -12.13
C THR A 47 10.90 -23.89 -12.59
N TRP A 48 11.90 -23.39 -11.86
CA TRP A 48 13.29 -23.83 -11.84
C TRP A 48 13.82 -23.60 -10.41
N PRO A 49 15.04 -24.06 -10.05
CA PRO A 49 15.51 -23.95 -8.67
C PRO A 49 15.29 -22.57 -8.04
N TYR A 50 14.59 -22.52 -6.91
CA TYR A 50 14.28 -21.30 -6.12
C TYR A 50 13.34 -20.28 -6.78
N ASN A 51 12.80 -20.60 -7.96
CA ASN A 51 12.09 -19.65 -8.79
C ASN A 51 10.74 -20.19 -9.27
N LEU A 52 9.73 -19.32 -9.21
CA LEU A 52 8.39 -19.58 -9.71
C LEU A 52 7.93 -18.37 -10.53
N LEU A 53 7.58 -18.61 -11.78
CA LEU A 53 6.85 -17.66 -12.61
C LEU A 53 5.38 -18.11 -12.68
N VAL A 54 4.50 -17.25 -12.18
CA VAL A 54 3.04 -17.37 -12.37
C VAL A 54 2.63 -16.37 -13.44
N ALA A 55 2.22 -16.85 -14.60
CA ALA A 55 1.84 -16.01 -15.73
C ALA A 55 0.45 -16.37 -16.25
N GLY A 56 -0.08 -15.55 -17.16
CA GLY A 56 -1.35 -15.83 -17.82
C GLY A 56 -2.21 -14.60 -18.05
N SER A 57 -3.53 -14.80 -18.06
CA SER A 57 -4.50 -13.76 -18.43
C SER A 57 -4.58 -12.61 -17.42
N HIS A 58 -4.10 -12.81 -16.20
CA HIS A 58 -4.09 -11.81 -15.12
C HIS A 58 -2.66 -11.34 -14.82
N GLY A 59 -1.82 -11.21 -15.86
CA GLY A 59 -0.45 -10.74 -15.71
C GLY A 59 0.55 -11.82 -15.29
N SER A 60 1.80 -11.38 -15.11
CA SER A 60 2.96 -12.25 -14.86
C SER A 60 3.71 -11.79 -13.62
N PHE A 61 3.92 -12.71 -12.69
CA PHE A 61 4.53 -12.47 -11.39
C PHE A 61 5.64 -13.49 -11.16
N HIS A 62 6.86 -12.98 -10.98
CA HIS A 62 8.04 -13.78 -10.76
C HIS A 62 8.44 -13.71 -9.29
N PHE A 63 8.49 -14.88 -8.67
CA PHE A 63 8.89 -15.10 -7.29
C PHE A 63 10.25 -15.77 -7.23
N GLU A 64 11.07 -15.32 -6.28
CA GLU A 64 12.33 -15.95 -5.93
C GLU A 64 12.39 -16.14 -4.41
N ARG A 65 12.74 -17.35 -3.97
CA ARG A 65 13.00 -17.64 -2.56
C ARG A 65 14.13 -18.65 -2.46
N PHE A 66 15.27 -18.20 -1.96
CA PHE A 66 16.36 -19.09 -1.60
C PHE A 66 16.14 -19.66 -0.20
N GLY A 67 16.17 -20.98 -0.08
CA GLY A 67 15.93 -21.69 1.17
C GLY A 67 15.99 -23.21 0.98
N PRO A 68 16.32 -23.97 2.04
CA PRO A 68 16.50 -25.42 1.96
C PRO A 68 15.22 -26.18 1.56
N ASP A 69 14.06 -25.54 1.69
CA ASP A 69 12.72 -26.04 1.37
C ASP A 69 12.14 -25.44 0.08
N THR A 70 12.96 -24.75 -0.72
CA THR A 70 12.51 -24.00 -1.91
C THR A 70 13.27 -24.29 -3.19
N GLU A 71 14.16 -25.27 -3.18
CA GLU A 71 14.72 -25.75 -4.45
C GLU A 71 13.59 -26.19 -5.40
N ASP A 72 12.56 -26.84 -4.87
CA ASP A 72 11.27 -27.04 -5.54
C ASP A 72 10.22 -26.03 -5.03
N MET A 73 9.83 -25.08 -5.88
CA MET A 73 8.84 -24.06 -5.51
C MET A 73 7.41 -24.61 -5.39
N PHE A 74 7.10 -25.79 -5.93
CA PHE A 74 5.82 -26.42 -5.68
C PHE A 74 5.76 -26.95 -4.24
N ASP A 75 6.86 -27.47 -3.69
CA ASP A 75 6.92 -27.90 -2.29
C ASP A 75 6.67 -26.74 -1.33
N TRP A 76 7.23 -25.57 -1.63
CA TRP A 76 6.98 -24.36 -0.86
C TRP A 76 5.48 -23.98 -0.81
N LEU A 77 4.76 -24.19 -1.91
CA LEU A 77 3.36 -23.79 -2.04
C LEU A 77 2.36 -24.87 -1.58
N ARG A 78 2.81 -26.11 -1.42
CA ARG A 78 1.98 -27.22 -0.93
C ARG A 78 1.63 -27.01 0.54
N GLY A 79 0.34 -27.12 0.88
CA GLY A 79 -0.14 -27.12 2.27
C GLY A 79 -0.07 -25.78 3.00
N ILE A 80 0.42 -24.70 2.36
CA ILE A 80 0.35 -23.35 2.91
C ILE A 80 -0.98 -22.69 2.53
N ARG A 81 -1.50 -21.88 3.45
CA ARG A 81 -2.64 -21.01 3.15
C ARG A 81 -2.20 -19.94 2.16
N VAL A 82 -3.04 -19.64 1.17
CA VAL A 82 -2.79 -18.53 0.25
C VAL A 82 -2.92 -17.22 1.01
N GLU A 83 -1.77 -16.58 1.25
CA GLU A 83 -1.63 -15.29 1.91
C GLU A 83 -0.94 -14.30 0.95
N PRO A 84 -1.70 -13.57 0.11
CA PRO A 84 -1.14 -12.73 -0.96
C PRO A 84 -0.09 -11.74 -0.46
N ARG A 85 -0.27 -11.16 0.73
CA ARG A 85 0.71 -10.25 1.35
C ARG A 85 2.06 -10.91 1.61
N SER A 86 2.07 -12.17 2.05
CA SER A 86 3.30 -12.93 2.27
C SER A 86 3.99 -13.23 0.95
N TRP A 87 3.22 -13.60 -0.08
CA TRP A 87 3.73 -13.84 -1.43
C TRP A 87 4.31 -12.57 -2.07
N ALA A 88 3.68 -11.42 -1.87
CA ALA A 88 4.15 -10.15 -2.43
C ALA A 88 5.55 -9.78 -1.94
N SER A 89 5.93 -10.20 -0.73
CA SER A 89 7.30 -10.03 -0.19
C SER A 89 8.36 -10.87 -0.92
N LYS A 90 7.94 -11.85 -1.73
CA LYS A 90 8.80 -12.77 -2.49
C LYS A 90 8.88 -12.43 -3.97
N LEU A 91 8.23 -11.35 -4.40
CA LEU A 91 8.34 -10.85 -5.78
C LEU A 91 9.76 -10.33 -6.03
N VAL A 92 10.34 -10.73 -7.16
CA VAL A 92 11.66 -10.27 -7.60
C VAL A 92 11.67 -8.74 -7.81
N ASN A 93 10.58 -8.19 -8.35
CA ASN A 93 10.44 -6.75 -8.58
C ASN A 93 10.00 -5.97 -7.33
N GLY A 94 9.95 -6.62 -6.16
CA GLY A 94 9.53 -6.02 -4.90
C GLY A 94 8.02 -5.84 -4.75
N VAL A 95 7.59 -5.63 -3.51
CA VAL A 95 6.17 -5.50 -3.13
C VAL A 95 5.48 -4.31 -3.80
N ASP A 96 6.21 -3.24 -4.10
CA ASP A 96 5.65 -2.04 -4.71
C ASP A 96 5.14 -2.28 -6.14
N SER A 97 5.65 -3.31 -6.83
CA SER A 97 5.17 -3.69 -8.17
C SER A 97 3.71 -4.16 -8.21
N VAL A 98 3.12 -4.48 -7.06
CA VAL A 98 1.75 -4.97 -6.91
C VAL A 98 0.94 -4.16 -5.89
N ARG A 99 1.43 -2.96 -5.53
CA ARG A 99 0.68 -2.02 -4.69
C ARG A 99 -0.10 -1.07 -5.55
N GLU A 100 -1.39 -0.97 -5.27
CA GLU A 100 -2.27 0.03 -5.86
C GLU A 100 -2.76 1.00 -4.78
N TYR A 101 -3.05 2.23 -5.19
CA TYR A 101 -3.62 3.24 -4.30
C TYR A 101 -5.05 2.86 -3.91
N ASP A 102 -5.37 3.02 -2.63
CA ASP A 102 -6.66 2.74 -2.04
C ASP A 102 -7.21 4.00 -1.37
N GLN A 103 -7.98 4.76 -2.13
CA GLN A 103 -8.59 6.02 -1.68
C GLN A 103 -9.42 5.83 -0.42
N ASP A 104 -10.12 4.71 -0.27
CA ASP A 104 -10.95 4.43 0.90
C ASP A 104 -10.10 4.29 2.17
N ARG A 105 -8.89 3.72 2.06
CA ARG A 105 -7.95 3.66 3.19
C ARG A 105 -7.43 5.04 3.58
N LEU A 106 -7.12 5.89 2.60
CA LEU A 106 -6.72 7.26 2.88
C LEU A 106 -7.85 8.00 3.61
N VAL A 107 -9.07 7.97 3.05
CA VAL A 107 -10.25 8.60 3.67
C VAL A 107 -10.47 8.09 5.09
N LYS A 108 -10.28 6.80 5.33
CA LYS A 108 -10.39 6.21 6.66
C LYS A 108 -9.33 6.78 7.62
N GLN A 109 -8.06 6.82 7.22
CA GLN A 109 -6.98 7.36 8.07
C GLN A 109 -7.16 8.85 8.36
N VAL A 110 -7.50 9.65 7.35
CA VAL A 110 -7.85 11.08 7.53
C VAL A 110 -8.94 11.24 8.59
N LYS A 111 -10.01 10.43 8.52
CA LYS A 111 -11.13 10.50 9.48
C LYS A 111 -10.72 10.05 10.88
N GLU A 112 -9.88 9.03 11.01
CA GLU A 112 -9.39 8.53 12.29
C GLU A 112 -8.51 9.56 13.00
N GLU A 113 -7.54 10.13 12.29
CA GLU A 113 -6.64 11.19 12.80
C GLU A 113 -7.41 12.44 13.23
N VAL A 114 -8.35 12.92 12.40
CA VAL A 114 -9.19 14.06 12.74
C VAL A 114 -10.11 13.77 13.93
N ALA A 115 -10.61 12.53 14.03
CA ALA A 115 -11.44 12.16 15.17
C ALA A 115 -10.64 12.17 16.47
N GLU A 116 -9.38 11.73 16.44
CA GLU A 116 -8.49 11.75 17.61
C GLU A 116 -8.10 13.17 18.00
N ALA A 117 -7.65 13.97 17.03
CA ALA A 117 -7.29 15.37 17.28
C ALA A 117 -8.45 16.18 17.88
N VAL A 118 -9.68 15.94 17.42
CA VAL A 118 -10.88 16.59 17.99
C VAL A 118 -11.11 16.19 19.45
N LYS A 119 -10.79 14.95 19.86
CA LYS A 119 -10.87 14.55 21.27
C LYS A 119 -9.79 15.25 22.11
N GLU A 120 -8.63 15.48 21.52
CA GLU A 120 -7.48 16.16 22.16
C GLU A 120 -7.61 17.69 22.20
N GLY A 121 -8.69 18.25 21.66
CA GLY A 121 -8.96 19.69 21.71
C GLY A 121 -8.47 20.45 20.47
N ALA A 122 -8.47 19.82 19.30
CA ALA A 122 -8.13 20.46 18.04
C ALA A 122 -8.88 21.78 17.78
N PRO A 123 -8.33 22.67 16.91
CA PRO A 123 -8.94 23.95 16.60
C PRO A 123 -10.37 23.83 16.08
N ARG A 124 -11.20 24.83 16.41
CA ARG A 124 -12.60 24.89 15.95
C ARG A 124 -12.65 24.86 14.42
N GLY A 125 -13.63 24.15 13.88
CA GLY A 125 -13.82 24.05 12.44
C GLY A 125 -12.95 23.00 11.72
N LEU A 126 -12.05 22.30 12.42
CA LEU A 126 -11.15 21.31 11.79
C LEU A 126 -11.91 20.29 10.91
N ARG A 127 -13.01 19.72 11.42
CA ARG A 127 -13.82 18.74 10.66
C ARG A 127 -14.39 19.31 9.36
N ALA A 128 -14.80 20.58 9.37
CA ALA A 128 -15.34 21.23 8.18
C ALA A 128 -14.23 21.53 7.17
N ALA A 129 -13.10 22.07 7.65
CA ALA A 129 -11.93 22.35 6.82
C ALA A 129 -11.39 21.09 6.14
N VAL A 130 -11.22 19.98 6.88
CA VAL A 130 -10.77 18.70 6.29
C VAL A 130 -11.77 18.17 5.27
N ARG A 131 -13.07 18.26 5.55
CA ARG A 131 -14.08 17.83 4.59
C ARG A 131 -13.95 18.59 3.28
N GLU A 132 -13.94 19.92 3.34
CA GLU A 132 -13.95 20.80 2.18
C GLU A 132 -12.65 20.78 1.39
N GLN A 133 -11.50 20.74 2.08
CA GLN A 133 -10.19 20.84 1.42
C GLN A 133 -9.60 19.48 1.02
N ILE A 134 -9.98 18.40 1.69
CA ILE A 134 -9.42 17.06 1.44
C ILE A 134 -10.50 16.10 0.95
N LEU A 135 -11.55 15.85 1.74
CA LEU A 135 -12.48 14.74 1.45
C LEU A 135 -13.37 14.99 0.24
N GLU A 136 -13.69 16.25 -0.04
CA GLU A 136 -14.48 16.69 -1.20
C GLU A 136 -13.59 17.14 -2.36
N SER A 137 -12.27 16.99 -2.24
CA SER A 137 -11.33 17.37 -3.30
C SER A 137 -11.42 16.42 -4.49
N ASP A 138 -11.54 16.99 -5.69
CA ASP A 138 -11.48 16.23 -6.95
C ASP A 138 -10.15 15.50 -7.13
N TRP A 139 -9.08 15.92 -6.44
CA TRP A 139 -7.75 15.34 -6.58
C TRP A 139 -7.52 14.08 -5.75
N LEU A 140 -8.50 13.65 -4.94
CA LEU A 140 -8.36 12.54 -4.01
C LEU A 140 -8.16 11.17 -4.70
N HIS A 141 -8.50 11.07 -6.00
CA HIS A 141 -8.35 9.86 -6.80
C HIS A 141 -6.89 9.57 -7.21
N SER A 142 -6.01 10.59 -7.20
CA SER A 142 -4.59 10.44 -7.51
C SER A 142 -3.80 10.34 -6.22
N LYS A 143 -3.00 9.28 -6.06
CA LYS A 143 -2.17 9.08 -4.86
C LYS A 143 -1.32 10.32 -4.57
N ASP A 144 -0.53 10.77 -5.55
CA ASP A 144 0.46 11.80 -5.30
C ASP A 144 -0.21 13.12 -4.89
N MET A 145 -1.29 13.49 -5.58
CA MET A 145 -2.06 14.69 -5.25
C MET A 145 -2.78 14.55 -3.90
N ALA A 146 -3.36 13.39 -3.62
CA ALA A 146 -4.05 13.13 -2.36
C ALA A 146 -3.09 13.18 -1.16
N MET A 147 -1.90 12.57 -1.30
CA MET A 147 -0.87 12.60 -0.27
C MET A 147 -0.31 14.00 -0.07
N GLN A 148 -0.14 14.79 -1.15
CA GLN A 148 0.27 16.18 -1.06
C GLN A 148 -0.78 17.03 -0.33
N LEU A 149 -2.07 16.89 -0.69
CA LEU A 149 -3.17 17.59 -0.01
C LEU A 149 -3.20 17.33 1.49
N VAL A 150 -2.97 16.08 1.91
CA VAL A 150 -2.92 15.72 3.34
C VAL A 150 -1.67 16.25 4.00
N ALA A 151 -0.50 16.16 3.35
CA ALA A 151 0.77 16.60 3.91
C ALA A 151 0.87 18.13 4.07
N GLU A 152 0.25 18.89 3.17
CA GLU A 152 0.25 20.36 3.19
C GLU A 152 -0.93 20.94 3.96
N PHE A 153 -1.84 20.11 4.47
CA PHE A 153 -3.00 20.59 5.22
C PHE A 153 -2.60 21.15 6.58
N GLU A 154 -2.99 22.41 6.80
CA GLU A 154 -2.80 23.13 8.04
C GLU A 154 -4.13 23.80 8.43
N HIS A 155 -4.48 23.75 9.71
CA HIS A 155 -5.69 24.38 10.21
C HIS A 155 -5.48 25.01 11.59
N GLY A 156 -5.77 26.32 11.69
CA GLY A 156 -5.70 27.07 12.95
C GLY A 156 -4.31 27.10 13.57
N MET A 157 -3.26 27.14 12.74
CA MET A 157 -1.87 27.18 13.20
C MET A 157 -1.58 28.47 13.96
N THR A 158 -0.92 28.36 15.11
CA THR A 158 -0.46 29.51 15.88
C THR A 158 1.03 29.36 16.17
N TYR A 159 1.72 30.49 16.20
CA TYR A 159 3.17 30.58 16.36
C TYR A 159 3.50 31.62 17.41
N ARG A 160 4.58 31.39 18.14
CA ARG A 160 5.17 32.39 19.02
C ARG A 160 6.56 32.73 18.55
N ALA A 161 6.82 34.01 18.36
CA ALA A 161 8.17 34.53 18.17
C ALA A 161 8.68 35.06 19.51
N GLU A 162 9.79 34.52 20.00
CA GLU A 162 10.41 34.92 21.28
C GLU A 162 11.84 35.39 21.01
N CYS A 163 12.19 36.56 21.54
CA CYS A 163 13.54 37.12 21.46
C CYS A 163 14.33 36.87 22.74
N GLU A 164 15.65 36.71 22.60
CA GLU A 164 16.57 36.62 23.75
C GLU A 164 16.53 37.84 24.69
N CYS A 165 16.01 38.99 24.23
CA CYS A 165 15.78 40.17 25.08
C CYS A 165 14.57 40.05 26.02
N GLY A 166 13.77 38.98 25.90
CA GLY A 166 12.60 38.70 26.75
C GLY A 166 11.25 39.11 26.16
N LEU A 167 11.23 39.79 25.00
CA LEU A 167 10.00 40.13 24.29
C LEU A 167 9.50 38.95 23.45
N PHE A 168 8.18 38.78 23.42
CA PHE A 168 7.53 37.77 22.58
C PHE A 168 6.20 38.29 22.03
N GLU A 169 5.77 37.72 20.92
CA GLU A 169 4.47 37.97 20.32
C GLU A 169 3.92 36.68 19.69
N ASP A 170 2.60 36.52 19.73
CA ASP A 170 1.86 35.38 19.19
C ASP A 170 1.24 35.76 17.84
N PHE A 171 1.27 34.84 16.87
CA PHE A 171 0.85 35.03 15.48
C PHE A 171 0.04 33.85 14.98
N ASP A 172 -0.93 34.10 14.09
CA ASP A 172 -1.72 33.06 13.42
C ASP A 172 -1.09 32.58 12.09
N SER A 173 0.14 33.04 11.80
CA SER A 173 0.89 32.73 10.59
C SER A 173 2.38 32.71 10.86
N TYR A 174 3.08 31.71 10.32
CA TYR A 174 4.54 31.65 10.37
C TYR A 174 5.17 32.88 9.66
N GLY A 175 4.57 33.33 8.56
CA GLY A 175 5.05 34.50 7.81
C GLY A 175 5.02 35.78 8.63
N ASP A 176 3.99 35.96 9.46
CA ASP A 176 3.87 37.13 10.34
C ASP A 176 4.88 37.06 11.49
N ALA A 177 5.08 35.88 12.06
CA ALA A 177 6.12 35.65 13.07
C ALA A 177 7.54 35.95 12.54
N ILE A 178 7.81 35.61 11.28
CA ILE A 178 9.07 35.95 10.62
C ILE A 178 9.17 37.44 10.28
N THR A 179 8.07 38.05 9.82
CA THR A 179 7.99 39.49 9.57
C THR A 179 8.30 40.28 10.84
N TRP A 180 7.75 39.88 11.98
CA TRP A 180 8.03 40.50 13.27
C TRP A 180 9.52 40.45 13.62
N LYS A 181 10.15 39.28 13.46
CA LYS A 181 11.59 39.09 13.66
C LYS A 181 12.44 40.02 12.78
N VAL A 182 12.06 40.22 11.52
CA VAL A 182 12.91 40.89 10.53
C VAL A 182 12.66 42.40 10.47
N LEU A 183 11.40 42.83 10.64
CA LEU A 183 10.97 44.21 10.40
C LEU A 183 10.61 44.95 11.68
N SER A 184 9.83 44.33 12.57
CA SER A 184 9.24 45.02 13.73
C SER A 184 10.12 44.98 14.97
N HIS A 185 10.88 43.90 15.17
CA HIS A 185 11.68 43.65 16.38
C HIS A 185 13.20 43.72 16.10
N LYS A 186 13.62 44.81 15.45
CA LYS A 186 15.01 45.05 14.99
C LYS A 186 15.68 46.21 15.74
N GLU A 187 15.46 46.36 17.03
CA GLU A 187 16.24 47.34 17.81
C GLU A 187 17.69 46.84 17.92
N ASP A 188 18.66 47.67 17.56
CA ASP A 188 20.11 47.43 17.79
C ASP A 188 20.83 46.27 17.04
N GLY A 189 20.34 45.85 15.86
CA GLY A 189 21.09 44.95 14.95
C GLY A 189 21.27 43.51 15.47
N ASP A 190 22.39 42.85 15.14
CA ASP A 190 22.70 41.41 15.37
C ASP A 190 22.56 40.88 16.82
N LYS A 191 22.18 41.73 17.78
CA LYS A 191 21.95 41.37 19.19
C LYS A 191 20.59 40.71 19.44
N HIS A 192 19.60 40.91 18.56
CA HIS A 192 18.24 40.40 18.75
C HIS A 192 18.02 39.07 18.00
N LYS A 193 18.27 37.96 18.69
CA LYS A 193 18.02 36.61 18.15
C LYS A 193 16.60 36.17 18.49
N VAL A 194 15.75 36.12 17.47
CA VAL A 194 14.36 35.65 17.58
C VAL A 194 14.26 34.19 17.13
N LYS A 195 13.61 33.39 17.96
CA LYS A 195 13.19 32.01 17.68
C LYS A 195 11.68 31.97 17.52
N THR A 196 11.22 31.28 16.48
CA THR A 196 9.80 31.02 16.24
C THR A 196 9.50 29.57 16.58
N ARG A 197 8.40 29.32 17.29
CA ARG A 197 7.89 27.97 17.55
C ARG A 197 6.40 27.89 17.29
N GLU A 198 5.95 26.73 16.83
CA GLU A 198 4.53 26.37 16.78
C GLU A 198 3.99 26.24 18.21
N THR A 199 2.84 26.87 18.48
CA THR A 199 2.18 26.86 19.79
C THR A 199 0.81 26.18 19.76
N GLY A 200 0.25 25.95 18.58
CA GLY A 200 -1.07 25.35 18.40
C GLY A 200 -1.40 25.15 16.93
N GLY A 201 -2.56 24.53 16.70
CA GLY A 201 -3.05 24.19 15.37
C GLY A 201 -3.14 22.69 15.14
N PHE A 202 -3.45 22.33 13.90
CA PHE A 202 -3.48 20.95 13.44
C PHE A 202 -2.85 20.84 12.05
N ARG A 203 -1.95 19.87 11.91
CA ARG A 203 -1.48 19.30 10.64
C ARG A 203 -1.41 17.79 10.80
N PHE A 204 -1.52 17.06 9.71
CA PHE A 204 -1.26 15.62 9.76
C PHE A 204 0.24 15.36 9.96
N SER A 205 0.58 14.44 10.86
CA SER A 205 1.97 13.99 11.05
C SER A 205 2.18 12.61 10.44
N ASP A 206 3.45 12.30 10.16
CA ASP A 206 3.88 10.97 9.71
C ASP A 206 3.10 10.44 8.49
N VAL A 207 2.66 11.35 7.62
CA VAL A 207 1.85 11.05 6.42
C VAL A 207 2.58 10.06 5.49
N CYS A 208 3.91 10.02 5.52
CA CYS A 208 4.70 9.03 4.77
C CYS A 208 4.57 7.60 5.30
N GLU A 209 4.16 7.40 6.56
CA GLU A 209 3.95 6.08 7.18
C GLU A 209 2.54 5.52 6.92
N TRP A 210 1.65 6.33 6.36
CA TRP A 210 0.26 6.01 6.15
C TRP A 210 0.07 4.85 5.16
N ARG A 211 -0.71 3.86 5.59
CA ARG A 211 -0.99 2.64 4.80
C ARG A 211 -2.18 2.85 3.87
N VAL A 212 -1.94 3.56 2.77
CA VAL A 212 -2.94 3.94 1.77
C VAL A 212 -2.98 3.02 0.54
N HIS A 213 -2.36 1.85 0.67
CA HIS A 213 -2.21 0.88 -0.41
C HIS A 213 -2.96 -0.41 -0.13
N LYS A 214 -3.46 -1.02 -1.20
CA LYS A 214 -3.90 -2.42 -1.22
C LYS A 214 -3.06 -3.20 -2.25
N LEU A 215 -3.19 -4.51 -2.22
CA LEU A 215 -2.59 -5.36 -3.26
C LEU A 215 -3.47 -5.32 -4.50
N ASP A 216 -2.82 -5.22 -5.65
CA ASP A 216 -3.44 -5.29 -6.97
C ASP A 216 -4.30 -6.55 -7.12
N TYR A 217 -5.46 -6.36 -7.74
CA TYR A 217 -6.43 -7.42 -7.99
C TYR A 217 -5.83 -8.60 -8.75
N HIS A 218 -5.06 -8.32 -9.81
CA HIS A 218 -4.52 -9.37 -10.70
C HIS A 218 -3.44 -10.19 -10.01
N PHE A 219 -2.61 -9.56 -9.18
CA PHE A 219 -1.65 -10.25 -8.32
C PHE A 219 -2.34 -11.19 -7.34
N VAL A 220 -3.37 -10.70 -6.63
CA VAL A 220 -4.12 -11.52 -5.67
C VAL A 220 -4.80 -12.68 -6.39
N TYR A 221 -5.40 -12.43 -7.57
CA TYR A 221 -5.98 -13.46 -8.42
C TYR A 221 -4.94 -14.55 -8.75
N GLN A 222 -3.75 -14.16 -9.24
CA GLN A 222 -2.71 -15.11 -9.63
C GLN A 222 -2.17 -15.93 -8.45
N CYS A 223 -2.14 -15.40 -7.23
CA CYS A 223 -1.78 -16.19 -6.03
C CYS A 223 -2.76 -17.35 -5.79
N TYR A 224 -4.07 -17.07 -5.84
CA TYR A 224 -5.10 -18.11 -5.69
C TYR A 224 -5.11 -19.08 -6.88
N ALA A 225 -4.94 -18.56 -8.09
CA ALA A 225 -4.91 -19.34 -9.32
C ALA A 225 -3.71 -20.31 -9.36
N ALA A 226 -2.53 -19.86 -8.91
CA ALA A 226 -1.34 -20.71 -8.80
C ALA A 226 -1.54 -21.83 -7.79
N SER A 227 -2.09 -21.52 -6.61
CA SER A 227 -2.40 -22.54 -5.59
C SER A 227 -3.37 -23.59 -6.12
N TRP A 228 -4.41 -23.17 -6.84
CA TRP A 228 -5.32 -24.09 -7.51
C TRP A 228 -4.61 -24.93 -8.58
N GLY A 229 -3.77 -24.32 -9.41
CA GLY A 229 -3.03 -25.01 -10.47
C GLY A 229 -2.11 -26.10 -9.92
N ILE A 230 -1.36 -25.80 -8.86
CA ILE A 230 -0.49 -26.79 -8.19
C ILE A 230 -1.33 -27.95 -7.63
N ALA A 231 -2.50 -27.67 -7.06
CA ALA A 231 -3.39 -28.73 -6.57
C ALA A 231 -3.90 -29.64 -7.71
N GLN A 232 -4.22 -29.08 -8.88
CA GLN A 232 -4.60 -29.88 -10.05
C GLN A 232 -3.44 -30.71 -10.61
N TYR A 233 -2.25 -30.12 -10.67
CA TYR A 233 -1.02 -30.82 -11.04
C TYR A 233 -0.78 -32.03 -10.12
N ASP A 234 -0.83 -31.82 -8.80
CA ASP A 234 -0.63 -32.90 -7.82
C ASP A 234 -1.70 -34.00 -7.94
N ALA A 235 -2.95 -33.63 -8.23
CA ALA A 235 -4.03 -34.58 -8.46
C ALA A 235 -3.79 -35.43 -9.71
N ALA A 236 -3.34 -34.83 -10.82
CA ALA A 236 -2.99 -35.55 -12.04
C ALA A 236 -1.81 -36.50 -11.82
N ARG A 237 -0.76 -36.07 -11.12
CA ARG A 237 0.40 -36.91 -10.77
C ARG A 237 0.03 -38.12 -9.90
N LYS A 238 -0.89 -37.94 -8.95
CA LYS A 238 -1.42 -39.05 -8.13
C LYS A 238 -2.22 -40.08 -8.94
N GLN A 239 -2.87 -39.67 -10.03
CA GLN A 239 -3.62 -40.59 -10.90
C GLN A 239 -2.70 -41.41 -11.79
N VAL A 240 -1.61 -40.83 -12.31
CA VAL A 240 -0.63 -41.55 -13.15
C VAL A 240 0.22 -42.54 -12.34
N ALA A 241 0.42 -42.29 -11.05
CA ALA A 241 1.19 -43.16 -10.16
C ALA A 241 0.39 -44.35 -9.56
N ARG A 242 -0.92 -44.45 -9.85
CA ARG A 242 -1.80 -45.55 -9.43
C ARG A 242 -1.99 -46.55 -10.55
#